data_AF-A0A8H6YFG1-F1
#
_entry.id   AF-A0A8H6YFG1-F1
#
_cell.length_a   1.000
_cell.length_b   1.000
_cell.length_c   1.000
_cell.angle_alpha   90.00
_cell.angle_beta   90.00
_cell.angle_gamma   90.00
#
_symmetry.space_group_name_H-M   'P 1'
#
loop_
_entity.id
_entity.type
_entity.pdbx_description
1 polymer ?
#
loop_
_entity_poly.entity_id
_entity_poly.type
_entity_poly.pdbx_seq_one_letter_code
_entity_poly.pdbx_strand_id
1 'polypeptide(L)'
;MPATRTAKKGKKAAPKKKQAEEEEVAVEQAEDEIVADEEPSAAAASQSTSTPAETPPETPADDSMTGVESAAPTPPPTTSTLTMEERKAKMDELRQKRAASHKANRASLVEESAKAQITARDAARLEKQRKLAEMLRTKADAEERGEPDAVERAKNWEWTIEENDYWEKKKARKARRADFEFHDDAHAARRRYKKDLDLIKPDLAAYNRQKELAMGLAPGSLTAFNPTASSSQMIPTAEEQRLAAENLYRDANTLIYGDNKPSEDAIDRVVSKINKDIDKKSKFSRKRPNEDEGDITYINEHNRVFNKKIARYYDKYTAEIRASFERGTAL
;
A
#
# COMPACT_ATOMS: atom_id res chain seq x y z
N MET A 1 20.38 -36.06 -72.70
CA MET A 1 20.71 -36.62 -71.38
C MET A 1 19.48 -36.48 -70.48
N PRO A 2 18.89 -37.59 -70.01
CA PRO A 2 17.62 -37.60 -69.28
C PRO A 2 17.81 -37.44 -67.77
N ALA A 3 16.68 -37.30 -67.04
CA ALA A 3 16.44 -37.53 -65.59
C ALA A 3 15.90 -36.28 -64.87
N THR A 4 14.90 -36.31 -63.97
CA THR A 4 13.96 -37.31 -63.45
C THR A 4 12.93 -36.52 -62.61
N ARG A 5 11.66 -36.94 -62.63
CA ARG A 5 10.62 -36.53 -61.66
C ARG A 5 10.99 -36.99 -60.25
N THR A 6 10.78 -36.16 -59.23
CA THR A 6 10.40 -36.64 -57.88
C THR A 6 9.39 -35.68 -57.24
N ALA A 7 8.18 -36.19 -57.03
CA ALA A 7 7.12 -35.57 -56.23
C ALA A 7 7.33 -35.88 -54.74
N LYS A 8 6.98 -34.94 -53.83
CA LYS A 8 6.70 -35.28 -52.43
C LYS A 8 5.56 -34.46 -51.84
N LYS A 9 4.37 -35.02 -52.03
CA LYS A 9 3.24 -35.18 -51.11
C LYS A 9 3.21 -34.29 -49.85
N GLY A 10 2.17 -33.46 -49.76
CA GLY A 10 1.76 -32.77 -48.54
C GLY A 10 1.34 -33.75 -47.44
N LYS A 11 1.52 -33.30 -46.18
CA LYS A 11 1.00 -33.96 -44.99
C LYS A 11 0.15 -32.95 -44.22
N LYS A 12 -1.16 -33.22 -44.21
CA LYS A 12 -2.18 -32.53 -43.41
C LYS A 12 -1.84 -32.65 -41.92
N ALA A 13 -1.86 -31.54 -41.19
CA ALA A 13 -1.88 -31.55 -39.74
C ALA A 13 -3.33 -31.69 -39.27
N ALA A 14 -3.60 -32.70 -38.44
CA ALA A 14 -4.86 -32.90 -37.75
C ALA A 14 -4.87 -32.08 -36.44
N PRO A 15 -6.05 -31.62 -35.97
CA PRO A 15 -6.16 -30.78 -34.78
C PRO A 15 -6.03 -31.61 -33.50
N LYS A 16 -5.19 -31.17 -32.57
CA LYS A 16 -5.14 -31.73 -31.21
C LYS A 16 -6.18 -31.03 -30.33
N LYS A 17 -7.14 -31.81 -29.83
CA LYS A 17 -7.91 -31.52 -28.62
C LYS A 17 -6.96 -31.42 -27.42
N LYS A 18 -7.00 -30.30 -26.71
CA LYS A 18 -6.82 -30.23 -25.26
C LYS A 18 -7.75 -29.12 -24.75
N GLN A 19 -8.93 -29.55 -24.30
CA GLN A 19 -9.72 -28.85 -23.30
C GLN A 19 -9.16 -29.23 -21.92
N ALA A 20 -9.35 -28.36 -20.95
CA ALA A 20 -8.90 -28.42 -19.55
C ALA A 20 -7.49 -27.87 -19.27
N GLU A 21 -7.31 -26.54 -19.40
CA GLU A 21 -6.33 -25.76 -18.62
C GLU A 21 -6.60 -24.23 -18.76
N GLU A 22 -7.86 -23.80 -18.58
CA GLU A 22 -8.25 -22.39 -18.82
C GLU A 22 -9.00 -21.75 -17.64
N GLU A 23 -8.79 -22.23 -16.42
CA GLU A 23 -9.46 -21.71 -15.22
C GLU A 23 -8.54 -21.07 -14.16
N GLU A 24 -7.23 -20.92 -14.41
CA GLU A 24 -6.31 -20.26 -13.45
C GLU A 24 -5.64 -18.97 -13.93
N VAL A 25 -5.92 -18.49 -15.15
CA VAL A 25 -5.26 -17.27 -15.68
C VAL A 25 -6.14 -16.00 -15.56
N ALA A 26 -7.36 -16.10 -15.02
CA ALA A 26 -8.33 -15.00 -15.02
C ALA A 26 -8.42 -14.17 -13.71
N VAL A 27 -7.53 -14.36 -12.73
CA VAL A 27 -7.62 -13.65 -11.43
C VAL A 27 -6.51 -12.61 -11.20
N GLU A 28 -5.46 -12.55 -12.03
CA GLU A 28 -4.36 -11.57 -11.86
C GLU A 28 -4.47 -10.29 -12.70
N GLN A 29 -5.57 -10.06 -13.41
CA GLN A 29 -5.79 -8.83 -14.19
C GLN A 29 -6.98 -8.03 -13.64
N ALA A 30 -6.92 -7.59 -12.38
CA ALA A 30 -7.96 -6.70 -11.85
C ALA A 30 -7.52 -5.78 -10.70
N GLU A 31 -6.24 -5.55 -10.43
CA GLU A 31 -5.84 -4.58 -9.40
C GLU A 31 -4.51 -3.88 -9.74
N ASP A 32 -4.51 -3.02 -10.77
CA ASP A 32 -3.54 -1.91 -10.83
C ASP A 32 -4.04 -0.87 -11.83
N GLU A 33 -4.96 -0.02 -11.39
CA GLU A 33 -5.19 1.28 -12.01
C GLU A 33 -5.61 2.30 -10.94
N ILE A 34 -4.63 2.80 -10.20
CA ILE A 34 -4.76 4.07 -9.47
C ILE A 34 -3.62 4.97 -9.93
N VAL A 35 -4.04 5.96 -10.72
CA VAL A 35 -3.33 7.13 -11.21
C VAL A 35 -2.54 7.81 -10.08
N ALA A 36 -1.22 7.87 -10.26
CA ALA A 36 -0.34 8.77 -9.52
C ALA A 36 0.23 9.78 -10.53
N ASP A 37 -0.30 11.01 -10.48
CA ASP A 37 0.32 12.19 -11.05
C ASP A 37 1.60 12.51 -10.25
N GLU A 38 2.74 12.57 -10.93
CA GLU A 38 3.97 13.15 -10.40
C GLU A 38 4.61 14.01 -11.52
N GLU A 39 4.67 15.32 -11.30
CA GLU A 39 5.41 16.25 -12.15
C GLU A 39 6.91 16.28 -11.78
N PRO A 40 7.82 16.56 -12.75
CA PRO A 40 9.25 16.37 -12.57
C PRO A 40 9.96 17.64 -12.07
N SER A 41 10.88 17.49 -11.11
CA SER A 41 11.89 18.51 -10.78
C SER A 41 13.28 17.97 -11.07
N ALA A 42 13.89 18.52 -12.12
CA ALA A 42 15.24 18.21 -12.58
C ALA A 42 16.27 19.04 -11.80
N ALA A 43 17.30 18.36 -11.27
CA ALA A 43 18.51 18.97 -10.75
C ALA A 43 19.55 19.09 -11.87
N ALA A 44 20.11 20.29 -12.06
CA ALA A 44 21.29 20.54 -12.87
C ALA A 44 22.43 21.08 -12.00
N ALA A 45 23.63 20.57 -12.25
CA ALA A 45 24.87 20.81 -11.53
C ALA A 45 25.69 21.96 -12.14
N SER A 46 26.48 22.65 -11.30
CA SER A 46 27.74 23.33 -11.65
C SER A 46 28.38 23.89 -10.36
N GLN A 47 29.42 23.24 -9.81
CA GLN A 47 30.85 23.54 -9.99
C GLN A 47 31.30 24.95 -9.55
N SER A 48 32.13 25.03 -8.50
CA SER A 48 33.25 25.97 -8.43
C SER A 48 34.34 25.43 -7.48
N THR A 49 35.57 25.45 -7.99
CA THR A 49 36.83 25.07 -7.36
C THR A 49 37.69 26.33 -7.19
N SER A 50 38.31 26.54 -6.02
CA SER A 50 39.63 27.17 -5.89
C SER A 50 40.17 27.14 -4.45
N THR A 51 41.19 26.29 -4.26
CA THR A 51 42.48 26.50 -3.56
C THR A 51 42.57 27.26 -2.22
N PRO A 52 43.32 26.70 -1.26
CA PRO A 52 44.20 27.50 -0.39
C PRO A 52 45.66 26.99 -0.45
N ALA A 53 46.61 27.91 -0.37
CA ALA A 53 48.04 27.62 -0.22
C ALA A 53 48.62 28.32 1.02
N GLU A 54 49.39 27.53 1.79
CA GLU A 54 50.69 27.89 2.42
C GLU A 54 50.71 28.80 3.67
N THR A 55 51.50 28.60 4.75
CA THR A 55 52.48 27.56 5.24
C THR A 55 52.67 27.77 6.79
N PRO A 56 53.63 27.16 7.55
CA PRO A 56 53.43 26.54 8.87
C PRO A 56 54.19 27.28 10.02
N PRO A 57 54.47 26.71 11.23
CA PRO A 57 55.59 25.75 11.40
C PRO A 57 55.49 24.71 12.56
N GLU A 58 56.32 23.65 12.40
CA GLU A 58 57.21 22.96 13.36
C GLU A 58 56.72 22.10 14.56
N THR A 59 57.24 20.87 14.57
CA THR A 59 57.33 19.82 15.62
C THR A 59 58.44 20.10 16.66
N PRO A 60 58.51 19.39 17.81
CA PRO A 60 59.41 18.20 17.84
C PRO A 60 58.99 17.02 18.75
N ALA A 61 59.33 15.81 18.26
CA ALA A 61 60.01 14.66 18.91
C ALA A 61 59.50 13.92 20.18
N ASP A 62 59.76 12.60 20.12
CA ASP A 62 59.87 11.57 21.18
C ASP A 62 58.57 11.05 21.83
N ASP A 63 58.33 9.76 22.10
CA ASP A 63 59.20 8.58 22.23
C ASP A 63 58.34 7.29 22.20
N SER A 64 59.00 6.15 22.02
CA SER A 64 58.66 4.80 22.53
C SER A 64 57.69 3.87 21.77
N MET A 65 58.32 2.98 21.03
CA MET A 65 57.94 1.57 20.86
C MET A 65 57.68 0.87 22.21
N THR A 66 56.53 0.21 22.35
CA THR A 66 56.35 -1.06 23.08
C THR A 66 55.25 -1.83 22.33
N GLY A 67 55.41 -3.07 21.85
CA GLY A 67 56.22 -4.16 22.35
C GLY A 67 55.38 -5.05 23.26
N VAL A 68 54.36 -5.73 22.73
CA VAL A 68 53.75 -6.91 23.39
C VAL A 68 53.82 -8.09 22.43
N GLU A 69 54.90 -8.82 22.60
CA GLU A 69 55.09 -10.17 22.11
C GLU A 69 54.08 -11.10 22.78
N SER A 70 53.42 -11.96 22.00
CA SER A 70 52.89 -13.21 22.51
C SER A 70 53.57 -14.33 21.74
N ALA A 71 54.56 -14.91 22.41
CA ALA A 71 55.41 -15.99 21.97
C ALA A 71 54.72 -17.34 22.19
N ALA A 72 54.69 -18.16 21.13
CA ALA A 72 55.05 -19.59 21.13
C ALA A 72 54.55 -20.26 19.82
N PRO A 73 55.14 -21.38 19.38
CA PRO A 73 56.56 -21.72 19.36
C PRO A 73 57.02 -22.04 17.92
N THR A 74 58.21 -21.59 17.54
CA THR A 74 58.88 -22.00 16.30
C THR A 74 59.50 -23.40 16.47
N PRO A 75 59.13 -24.41 15.67
CA PRO A 75 60.01 -25.55 15.42
C PRO A 75 61.12 -25.14 14.42
N PRO A 76 62.25 -25.88 14.40
CA PRO A 76 63.52 -25.44 13.79
C PRO A 76 63.44 -25.27 12.26
N PRO A 77 64.38 -24.53 11.63
CA PRO A 77 64.43 -24.38 10.18
C PRO A 77 64.92 -25.69 9.56
N THR A 78 64.01 -26.62 9.32
CA THR A 78 64.26 -27.72 8.40
C THR A 78 64.03 -27.19 6.98
N THR A 79 65.12 -26.84 6.31
CA THR A 79 65.15 -26.70 4.85
C THR A 79 64.97 -28.08 4.22
N SER A 80 63.78 -28.68 4.35
CA SER A 80 63.35 -29.69 3.41
C SER A 80 62.83 -28.95 2.19
N THR A 81 63.54 -29.08 1.08
CA THR A 81 63.05 -28.67 -0.23
C THR A 81 61.78 -29.46 -0.49
N LEU A 82 60.61 -28.86 -0.22
CA LEU A 82 59.31 -29.44 -0.57
C LEU A 82 59.42 -30.02 -1.97
N THR A 83 59.04 -31.28 -2.12
CA THR A 83 59.09 -31.94 -3.43
C THR A 83 58.24 -31.13 -4.41
N MET A 84 58.57 -31.17 -5.70
CA MET A 84 57.86 -30.36 -6.70
C MET A 84 56.35 -30.57 -6.69
N GLU A 85 55.90 -31.74 -6.24
CA GLU A 85 54.49 -32.12 -6.09
C GLU A 85 53.84 -31.46 -4.87
N GLU A 86 54.48 -31.50 -3.69
CA GLU A 86 54.00 -30.81 -2.49
C GLU A 86 53.96 -29.29 -2.67
N ARG A 87 54.93 -28.73 -3.41
CA ARG A 87 54.95 -27.31 -3.79
C ARG A 87 53.82 -26.94 -4.75
N LYS A 88 53.47 -27.83 -5.69
CA LYS A 88 52.32 -27.64 -6.60
C LYS A 88 51.01 -27.75 -5.85
N ALA A 89 50.83 -28.76 -4.98
CA ALA A 89 49.63 -28.93 -4.17
C ALA A 89 49.38 -27.71 -3.25
N LYS A 90 50.43 -27.21 -2.58
CA LYS A 90 50.34 -26.00 -1.76
C LYS A 90 50.01 -24.75 -2.60
N MET A 91 50.52 -24.66 -3.83
CA MET A 91 50.18 -23.58 -4.76
C MET A 91 48.74 -23.68 -5.27
N ASP A 92 48.23 -24.88 -5.51
CA ASP A 92 46.86 -25.09 -5.94
C ASP A 92 45.87 -24.84 -4.80
N GLU A 93 46.20 -25.21 -3.55
CA GLU A 93 45.45 -24.81 -2.36
C GLU A 93 45.43 -23.28 -2.19
N LEU A 94 46.55 -22.59 -2.39
CA LEU A 94 46.61 -21.13 -2.37
C LEU A 94 45.81 -20.50 -3.50
N ARG A 95 45.80 -21.10 -4.70
CA ARG A 95 44.96 -20.67 -5.83
C ARG A 95 43.48 -20.87 -5.54
N GLN A 96 43.10 -21.99 -4.93
CA GLN A 96 41.73 -22.27 -4.50
C GLN A 96 41.27 -21.29 -3.43
N LYS A 97 42.10 -21.04 -2.40
CA LYS A 97 41.83 -20.02 -1.37
C LYS A 97 41.68 -18.63 -1.99
N ARG A 98 42.58 -18.24 -2.91
CA ARG A 98 42.49 -16.94 -3.63
C ARG A 98 41.24 -16.84 -4.49
N ALA A 99 40.87 -17.91 -5.21
CA ALA A 99 39.66 -17.96 -6.01
C ALA A 99 38.39 -17.91 -5.14
N ALA A 100 38.37 -18.59 -4.00
CA ALA A 100 37.29 -18.54 -3.03
C ALA A 100 37.12 -17.14 -2.44
N SER A 101 38.20 -16.48 -2.02
CA SER A 101 38.16 -15.10 -1.53
C SER A 101 37.67 -14.13 -2.62
N HIS A 102 38.15 -14.27 -3.86
CA HIS A 102 37.71 -13.42 -4.96
C HIS A 102 36.22 -13.64 -5.31
N LYS A 103 35.73 -14.87 -5.23
CA LYS A 103 34.30 -15.19 -5.41
C LYS A 103 33.45 -14.64 -4.27
N ALA A 104 33.90 -14.76 -3.02
CA ALA A 104 33.22 -14.22 -1.85
C ALA A 104 33.11 -12.68 -1.92
N ASN A 105 34.20 -12.00 -2.29
CA ASN A 105 34.19 -10.54 -2.47
C ASN A 105 33.27 -10.10 -3.62
N ARG A 106 33.22 -10.86 -4.73
CA ARG A 106 32.27 -10.58 -5.81
C ARG A 106 30.82 -10.80 -5.35
N ALA A 107 30.56 -11.86 -4.59
CA ALA A 107 29.24 -12.14 -4.05
C ALA A 107 28.78 -11.05 -3.07
N SER A 108 29.64 -10.61 -2.16
CA SER A 108 29.32 -9.53 -1.22
C SER A 108 29.02 -8.21 -1.93
N LEU A 109 29.82 -7.84 -2.95
CA LEU A 109 29.55 -6.64 -3.76
C LEU A 109 28.20 -6.72 -4.50
N VAL A 110 27.87 -7.89 -5.07
CA VAL A 110 26.58 -8.09 -5.73
C VAL A 110 25.44 -8.04 -4.72
N GLU A 111 25.57 -8.66 -3.55
CA GLU A 111 24.58 -8.61 -2.48
C GLU A 111 24.37 -7.20 -1.92
N GLU A 112 25.43 -6.43 -1.73
CA GLU A 112 25.35 -5.03 -1.28
C GLU A 112 24.66 -4.18 -2.34
N SER A 113 25.01 -4.35 -3.61
CA SER A 113 24.33 -3.65 -4.71
C SER A 113 22.85 -4.06 -4.77
N ALA A 114 22.53 -5.34 -4.62
CA ALA A 114 21.15 -5.81 -4.62
C ALA A 114 20.37 -5.25 -3.41
N LYS A 115 20.96 -5.25 -2.21
CA LYS A 115 20.35 -4.68 -1.00
C LYS A 115 20.13 -3.17 -1.13
N ALA A 116 21.07 -2.45 -1.76
CA ALA A 116 20.93 -1.02 -2.02
C ALA A 116 19.82 -0.69 -3.04
N GLN A 117 19.51 -1.62 -3.96
CA GLN A 117 18.43 -1.45 -4.94
C GLN A 117 17.04 -1.86 -4.40
N ILE A 118 16.95 -2.48 -3.20
CA ILE A 118 15.66 -2.83 -2.61
C ILE A 118 15.04 -1.57 -2.01
N THR A 119 13.96 -1.10 -2.63
CA THR A 119 13.15 -0.01 -2.08
C THR A 119 12.33 -0.48 -0.88
N ALA A 120 11.82 0.45 -0.07
CA ALA A 120 10.94 0.11 1.06
C ALA A 120 9.67 -0.65 0.62
N ARG A 121 9.15 -0.37 -0.59
CA ARG A 121 8.01 -1.10 -1.16
C ARG A 121 8.37 -2.54 -1.51
N ASP A 122 9.55 -2.75 -2.10
CA ASP A 122 10.02 -4.09 -2.45
C ASP A 122 10.38 -4.91 -1.21
N ALA A 123 10.96 -4.29 -0.18
CA ALA A 123 11.18 -4.92 1.12
C ALA A 123 9.86 -5.39 1.74
N ALA A 124 8.83 -4.54 1.77
CA ALA A 124 7.51 -4.92 2.28
C ALA A 124 6.83 -6.03 1.45
N ARG A 125 7.03 -6.05 0.11
CA ARG A 125 6.56 -7.13 -0.76
C ARG A 125 7.26 -8.45 -0.44
N LEU A 126 8.59 -8.43 -0.30
CA LEU A 126 9.39 -9.60 0.05
C LEU A 126 9.03 -10.14 1.45
N GLU A 127 8.78 -9.26 2.42
CA GLU A 127 8.32 -9.67 3.75
C GLU A 127 6.95 -10.36 3.72
N LYS A 128 6.01 -9.86 2.91
CA LYS A 128 4.71 -10.54 2.70
C LYS A 128 4.89 -11.92 2.07
N GLN A 129 5.76 -12.04 1.07
CA GLN A 129 6.07 -13.33 0.43
C GLN A 129 6.73 -14.30 1.42
N ARG A 130 7.67 -13.82 2.26
CA ARG A 130 8.30 -14.62 3.32
C ARG A 130 7.29 -15.12 4.34
N LYS A 131 6.43 -14.23 4.87
CA LYS A 131 5.37 -14.61 5.81
C LYS A 131 4.40 -15.62 5.20
N LEU A 132 4.03 -15.44 3.92
CA LEU A 132 3.20 -16.41 3.20
C LEU A 132 3.89 -17.76 3.08
N ALA A 133 5.17 -17.78 2.70
CA ALA A 133 5.95 -19.01 2.61
C ALA A 133 6.08 -19.72 3.97
N GLU A 134 6.28 -18.97 5.06
CA GLU A 134 6.29 -19.51 6.43
C GLU A 134 4.93 -20.09 6.83
N MET A 135 3.82 -19.40 6.51
CA MET A 135 2.47 -19.91 6.75
C MET A 135 2.17 -21.18 5.94
N LEU A 136 2.60 -21.25 4.68
CA LEU A 136 2.44 -22.45 3.86
C LEU A 136 3.31 -23.60 4.37
N ARG A 137 4.54 -23.31 4.80
CA ARG A 137 5.45 -24.31 5.37
C ARG A 137 4.89 -24.87 6.67
N THR A 138 4.46 -24.02 7.59
CA THR A 138 3.85 -24.46 8.87
C THR A 138 2.56 -25.26 8.64
N LYS A 139 1.76 -24.91 7.62
CA LYS A 139 0.60 -25.70 7.22
C LYS A 139 1.00 -27.08 6.66
N ALA A 140 1.99 -27.14 5.78
CA ALA A 140 2.51 -28.40 5.24
C ALA A 140 3.10 -29.31 6.33
N ASP A 141 3.87 -28.73 7.27
CA ASP A 141 4.44 -29.43 8.44
C ASP A 141 3.32 -30.00 9.35
N ALA A 142 2.14 -29.35 9.40
CA ALA A 142 0.97 -29.82 10.15
C ALA A 142 0.18 -30.91 9.41
N GLU A 143 0.11 -30.83 8.08
CA GLU A 143 -0.48 -31.88 7.23
C GLU A 143 0.35 -33.17 7.26
N GLU A 144 1.69 -33.08 7.22
CA GLU A 144 2.59 -34.23 7.37
C GLU A 144 2.45 -34.91 8.74
N ARG A 145 2.16 -34.12 9.79
CA ARG A 145 1.87 -34.61 11.14
C ARG A 145 0.48 -35.26 11.25
N GLY A 146 -0.38 -35.11 10.24
CA GLY A 146 -1.75 -35.62 10.25
C GLY A 146 -2.73 -34.75 11.04
N GLU A 147 -2.38 -33.50 11.36
CA GLU A 147 -3.21 -32.57 12.14
C GLU A 147 -3.43 -31.24 11.37
N PRO A 148 -4.18 -31.25 10.25
CA PRO A 148 -4.37 -30.06 9.42
C PRO A 148 -5.04 -28.89 10.16
N ASP A 149 -5.85 -29.18 11.19
CA ASP A 149 -6.60 -28.19 11.96
C ASP A 149 -5.78 -27.56 13.11
N ALA A 150 -4.60 -28.10 13.44
CA ALA A 150 -3.83 -27.64 14.60
C ALA A 150 -3.36 -26.19 14.45
N VAL A 151 -2.97 -25.79 13.23
CA VAL A 151 -2.50 -24.43 12.93
C VAL A 151 -3.62 -23.41 13.03
N GLU A 152 -4.81 -23.73 12.50
CA GLU A 152 -5.97 -22.85 12.61
C GLU A 152 -6.44 -22.78 14.07
N ARG A 153 -6.50 -23.90 14.79
CA ARG A 153 -6.83 -23.91 16.21
C ARG A 153 -5.89 -23.02 17.03
N ALA A 154 -4.57 -23.08 16.80
CA ALA A 154 -3.61 -22.20 17.48
C ALA A 154 -3.90 -20.72 17.21
N LYS A 155 -4.17 -20.34 15.95
CA LYS A 155 -4.56 -18.97 15.59
C LYS A 155 -5.87 -18.53 16.26
N ASN A 156 -6.86 -19.42 16.34
CA ASN A 156 -8.13 -19.14 17.02
C ASN A 156 -7.95 -18.88 18.52
N TRP A 157 -6.94 -19.49 19.15
CA TRP A 157 -6.61 -19.25 20.57
C TRP A 157 -5.89 -17.92 20.80
N GLU A 158 -5.22 -17.38 19.77
CA GLU A 158 -4.56 -16.07 19.84
C GLU A 158 -5.56 -14.90 19.81
N TRP A 159 -6.80 -15.13 19.37
CA TRP A 159 -7.83 -14.09 19.37
C TRP A 159 -8.29 -13.75 20.78
N THR A 160 -8.01 -12.51 21.17
CA THR A 160 -8.51 -11.94 22.42
C THR A 160 -9.99 -11.57 22.29
N ILE A 161 -10.71 -11.55 23.41
CA ILE A 161 -12.13 -11.15 23.45
C ILE A 161 -12.30 -9.73 22.91
N GLU A 162 -11.40 -8.81 23.28
CA GLU A 162 -11.42 -7.43 22.80
C GLU A 162 -11.26 -7.33 21.28
N GLU A 163 -10.33 -8.09 20.70
CA GLU A 163 -10.13 -8.14 19.26
C GLU A 163 -11.36 -8.69 18.53
N ASN A 164 -12.00 -9.73 19.08
CA ASN A 164 -13.25 -10.24 18.54
C ASN A 164 -14.37 -9.17 18.61
N ASP A 165 -14.51 -8.45 19.72
CA ASP A 165 -15.52 -7.38 19.86
C ASP A 165 -15.29 -6.24 18.86
N TYR A 166 -14.03 -5.81 18.67
CA TYR A 166 -13.68 -4.82 17.65
C TYR A 166 -13.97 -5.34 16.25
N TRP A 167 -13.71 -6.62 15.98
CA TRP A 167 -13.99 -7.26 14.71
C TRP A 167 -15.49 -7.37 14.42
N GLU A 168 -16.30 -7.77 15.39
CA GLU A 168 -17.75 -7.80 15.29
C GLU A 168 -18.32 -6.40 15.07
N LYS A 169 -17.82 -5.40 15.81
CA LYS A 169 -18.19 -3.99 15.61
C LYS A 169 -17.86 -3.51 14.19
N LYS A 170 -16.71 -3.92 13.64
CA LYS A 170 -16.30 -3.61 12.26
C LYS A 170 -17.20 -4.30 11.24
N LYS A 171 -17.52 -5.60 11.42
CA LYS A 171 -18.45 -6.34 10.59
C LYS A 171 -19.85 -5.73 10.62
N ALA A 172 -20.38 -5.41 11.80
CA ALA A 172 -21.67 -4.75 11.97
C ALA A 172 -21.69 -3.37 11.30
N ARG A 173 -20.62 -2.58 11.43
CA ARG A 173 -20.47 -1.29 10.74
C ARG A 173 -20.43 -1.46 9.22
N LYS A 174 -19.80 -2.52 8.70
CA LYS A 174 -19.78 -2.85 7.27
C LYS A 174 -21.15 -3.28 6.77
N ALA A 175 -21.84 -4.16 7.50
CA ALA A 175 -23.21 -4.60 7.20
C ALA A 175 -24.16 -3.41 7.08
N ARG A 176 -24.21 -2.52 8.09
CA ARG A 176 -25.04 -1.31 8.05
C ARG A 176 -24.70 -0.34 6.91
N ARG A 177 -23.49 -0.42 6.34
CA ARG A 177 -23.09 0.41 5.19
C ARG A 177 -23.35 -0.26 3.84
N ALA A 178 -23.54 -1.58 3.83
CA ALA A 178 -23.92 -2.33 2.64
C ALA A 178 -25.39 -2.11 2.27
N ASP A 179 -26.18 -1.51 3.16
CA ASP A 179 -27.57 -1.13 2.88
C ASP A 179 -27.63 0.06 1.90
N PHE A 180 -27.70 -0.26 0.61
CA PHE A 180 -27.86 0.70 -0.49
C PHE A 180 -29.32 1.09 -0.76
N GLU A 181 -30.27 0.44 -0.08
CA GLU A 181 -31.68 0.71 -0.26
C GLU A 181 -32.03 2.15 0.13
N PHE A 182 -32.96 2.72 -0.63
CA PHE A 182 -33.52 4.03 -0.37
C PHE A 182 -34.78 3.87 0.49
N HIS A 183 -34.78 4.51 1.66
CA HIS A 183 -35.92 4.51 2.58
C HIS A 183 -36.59 5.88 2.62
N ASP A 184 -35.80 6.91 2.96
CA ASP A 184 -36.23 8.30 3.08
C ASP A 184 -35.04 9.23 2.77
N ASP A 185 -35.34 10.46 2.35
CA ASP A 185 -34.36 11.49 2.05
C ASP A 185 -33.56 11.88 3.31
N ALA A 186 -34.19 11.93 4.48
CA ALA A 186 -33.48 12.22 5.72
C ALA A 186 -32.47 11.11 6.06
N HIS A 187 -32.83 9.84 5.85
CA HIS A 187 -31.91 8.72 6.04
C HIS A 187 -30.74 8.77 5.03
N ALA A 188 -31.04 9.07 3.76
CA ALA A 188 -30.03 9.23 2.71
C ALA A 188 -29.06 10.38 3.03
N ALA A 189 -29.56 11.52 3.51
CA ALA A 189 -28.76 12.66 3.94
C ALA A 189 -27.86 12.31 5.14
N ARG A 190 -28.41 11.66 6.17
CA ARG A 190 -27.62 11.17 7.32
C ARG A 190 -26.52 10.19 6.90
N ARG A 191 -26.82 9.28 5.97
CA ARG A 191 -25.84 8.32 5.43
C ARG A 191 -24.70 9.04 4.70
N ARG A 192 -25.01 10.07 3.90
CA ARG A 192 -24.01 10.92 3.23
C ARG A 192 -23.16 11.68 4.24
N TYR A 193 -23.79 12.37 5.18
CA TYR A 193 -23.10 13.11 6.25
C TYR A 193 -22.12 12.22 7.02
N LYS A 194 -22.54 11.01 7.42
CA LYS A 194 -21.66 10.06 8.12
C LYS A 194 -20.46 9.63 7.27
N LYS A 195 -20.63 9.45 5.96
CA LYS A 195 -19.51 9.14 5.05
C LYS A 195 -18.56 10.34 4.93
N ASP A 196 -19.09 11.55 4.89
CA ASP A 196 -18.28 12.76 4.84
C ASP A 196 -17.46 12.93 6.12
N LEU A 197 -18.04 12.65 7.30
CA LEU A 197 -17.30 12.64 8.57
C LEU A 197 -16.14 11.65 8.58
N ASP A 198 -16.27 10.50 7.93
CA ASP A 198 -15.18 9.52 7.82
C ASP A 198 -14.05 10.03 6.89
N LEU A 199 -14.36 10.89 5.93
CA LEU A 199 -13.40 11.44 4.95
C LEU A 199 -12.72 12.72 5.43
N ILE A 200 -13.36 13.47 6.33
CA ILE A 200 -12.82 14.71 6.89
C ILE A 200 -11.68 14.35 7.85
N LYS A 201 -10.46 14.77 7.51
CA LYS A 201 -9.29 14.70 8.38
C LYS A 201 -9.01 16.10 8.94
N PRO A 202 -9.19 16.33 10.26
CA PRO A 202 -8.95 17.64 10.85
C PRO A 202 -7.45 17.94 10.91
N ASP A 203 -7.09 19.20 10.65
CA ASP A 203 -5.73 19.70 10.86
C ASP A 203 -5.53 20.05 12.34
N LEU A 204 -4.92 19.12 13.08
CA LEU A 204 -4.67 19.27 14.51
C LEU A 204 -3.64 20.37 14.81
N ALA A 205 -2.71 20.63 13.90
CA ALA A 205 -1.67 21.64 14.14
C ALA A 205 -2.26 23.06 14.05
N ALA A 206 -3.07 23.33 13.03
CA ALA A 206 -3.78 24.60 12.91
C ALA A 206 -4.76 24.82 14.08
N TYR A 207 -5.50 23.76 14.47
CA TYR A 207 -6.38 23.81 15.63
C TYR A 207 -5.63 24.10 16.93
N ASN A 208 -4.51 23.42 17.17
CA ASN A 208 -3.70 23.63 18.37
C ASN A 208 -3.11 25.04 18.43
N ARG A 209 -2.66 25.61 17.31
CA ARG A 209 -2.19 27.01 17.25
C ARG A 209 -3.30 28.00 17.62
N GLN A 210 -4.52 27.81 17.09
CA GLN A 210 -5.67 28.64 17.46
C GLN A 210 -6.02 28.48 18.94
N LYS A 211 -5.93 27.26 19.46
CA LYS A 211 -6.16 26.95 20.87
C LYS A 211 -5.11 27.56 21.80
N GLU A 212 -3.84 27.53 21.41
CA GLU A 212 -2.74 28.17 22.14
C GLU A 212 -2.96 29.68 22.24
N LEU A 213 -3.27 30.34 21.12
CA LEU A 213 -3.57 31.77 21.10
C LEU A 213 -4.77 32.14 21.99
N ALA A 214 -5.85 31.36 21.90
CA ALA A 214 -7.05 31.60 22.69
C ALA A 214 -6.85 31.37 24.20
N MET A 215 -6.01 30.40 24.57
CA MET A 215 -5.68 30.13 25.98
C MET A 215 -4.50 30.96 26.49
N GLY A 216 -3.87 31.79 25.65
CA GLY A 216 -2.69 32.58 26.02
C GLY A 216 -1.43 31.73 26.26
N LEU A 217 -1.36 30.51 25.72
CA LEU A 217 -0.20 29.63 25.81
C LEU A 217 0.87 30.04 24.79
N ALA A 218 2.13 29.76 25.13
CA ALA A 218 3.24 29.94 24.19
C ALA A 218 3.04 29.04 22.95
N PRO A 219 3.41 29.52 21.74
CA PRO A 219 3.27 28.74 20.52
C PRO A 219 4.08 27.44 20.60
N GLY A 220 3.44 26.32 20.27
CA GLY A 220 4.02 24.98 20.30
C GLY A 220 3.84 24.23 21.62
N SER A 221 3.30 24.86 22.67
CA SER A 221 3.06 24.24 23.98
C SER A 221 2.12 23.03 23.95
N LEU A 222 1.16 22.97 23.02
CA LEU A 222 0.21 21.86 22.88
C LEU A 222 0.67 20.81 21.86
N THR A 223 1.67 21.16 21.04
CA THR A 223 2.25 20.24 20.05
C THR A 223 3.47 19.50 20.57
N ALA A 224 4.21 20.08 21.53
CA ALA A 224 5.37 19.47 22.16
C ALA A 224 4.93 18.56 23.32
N PHE A 225 5.07 17.25 23.15
CA PHE A 225 4.84 16.30 24.23
C PHE A 225 5.99 16.38 25.25
N ASN A 226 5.73 16.98 26.42
CA ASN A 226 6.67 17.00 27.54
C ASN A 226 6.17 16.04 28.65
N PRO A 227 6.82 14.87 28.84
CA PRO A 227 6.37 13.86 29.81
C PRO A 227 6.55 14.28 31.29
N THR A 228 7.24 15.39 31.56
CA THR A 228 7.49 15.90 32.92
C THR A 228 6.60 17.09 33.28
N ALA A 229 5.88 17.68 32.31
CA ALA A 229 4.97 18.78 32.56
C ALA A 229 3.65 18.26 33.15
N SER A 230 3.37 18.59 34.41
CA SER A 230 2.05 18.37 35.00
C SER A 230 0.99 19.17 34.24
N SER A 231 -0.17 18.57 34.01
CA SER A 231 -1.33 19.21 33.37
C SER A 231 -1.95 20.24 34.31
N SER A 232 -1.23 21.33 34.58
CA SER A 232 -1.78 22.45 35.34
C SER A 232 -2.74 23.20 34.42
N GLN A 233 -4.02 23.16 34.78
CA GLN A 233 -5.08 23.87 34.09
C GLN A 233 -4.89 25.37 34.35
N MET A 234 -4.11 26.02 33.48
CA MET A 234 -3.85 27.46 33.57
C MET A 234 -5.16 28.18 33.30
N ILE A 235 -5.74 28.80 34.34
CA ILE A 235 -6.91 29.67 34.22
C ILE A 235 -6.41 30.97 33.56
N PRO A 236 -6.96 31.41 32.42
CA PRO A 236 -6.56 32.66 31.79
C PRO A 236 -6.76 33.81 32.78
N THR A 237 -5.68 34.49 33.13
CA THR A 237 -5.68 35.54 34.17
C THR A 237 -5.98 36.92 33.60
N ALA A 238 -5.67 37.16 32.32
CA ALA A 238 -6.00 38.42 31.64
C ALA A 238 -7.42 38.39 31.08
N GLU A 239 -8.16 39.50 31.18
CA GLU A 239 -9.51 39.66 30.65
C GLU A 239 -9.59 39.37 29.15
N GLU A 240 -8.58 39.80 28.39
CA GLU A 240 -8.43 39.50 26.96
C GLU A 240 -8.30 38.00 26.68
N GLN A 241 -7.56 37.27 27.54
CA GLN A 241 -7.40 35.82 27.42
C GLN A 241 -8.68 35.08 27.78
N ARG A 242 -9.47 35.60 28.74
CA ARG A 242 -10.79 35.04 29.07
C ARG A 242 -11.75 35.21 27.90
N LEU A 243 -11.81 36.40 27.30
CA LEU A 243 -12.60 36.65 26.09
C LEU A 243 -12.11 35.81 24.90
N ALA A 244 -10.81 35.62 24.73
CA ALA A 244 -10.25 34.77 23.68
C ALA A 244 -10.57 33.28 23.89
N ALA A 245 -10.55 32.80 25.14
CA ALA A 245 -10.95 31.44 25.50
C ALA A 245 -12.46 31.21 25.33
N GLU A 246 -13.29 32.18 25.73
CA GLU A 246 -14.75 32.17 25.48
C GLU A 246 -15.05 32.24 23.97
N ASN A 247 -14.22 32.93 23.19
CA ASN A 247 -14.31 32.97 21.74
C ASN A 247 -13.93 31.63 21.07
N LEU A 248 -13.08 30.83 21.68
CA LEU A 248 -12.75 29.49 21.17
C LEU A 248 -13.85 28.47 21.51
N TYR A 249 -14.39 28.55 22.72
CA TYR A 249 -15.46 27.67 23.21
C TYR A 249 -16.80 28.41 23.25
N ARG A 250 -17.30 28.77 22.07
CA ARG A 250 -18.56 29.50 21.94
C ARG A 250 -19.77 28.66 22.35
N ASP A 251 -20.61 29.24 23.20
CA ASP A 251 -21.92 28.73 23.54
C ASP A 251 -23.01 29.34 22.64
N ALA A 252 -24.21 28.75 22.65
CA ALA A 252 -25.38 29.19 21.88
C ALA A 252 -25.77 30.66 22.13
N ASN A 253 -25.43 31.22 23.30
CA ASN A 253 -25.74 32.59 23.69
C ASN A 253 -24.61 33.59 23.40
N THR A 254 -23.52 33.17 22.75
CA THR A 254 -22.41 34.08 22.42
C THR A 254 -22.82 35.01 21.27
N LEU A 255 -22.76 36.32 21.50
CA LEU A 255 -23.21 37.34 20.55
C LEU A 255 -22.24 37.54 19.36
N ILE A 256 -21.06 36.94 19.42
CA ILE A 256 -19.98 37.15 18.46
C ILE A 256 -20.18 36.19 17.26
N TYR A 257 -20.84 36.69 16.22
CA TYR A 257 -21.14 35.97 14.98
C TYR A 257 -20.66 36.76 13.76
N GLY A 258 -19.96 36.11 12.83
CA GLY A 258 -19.54 36.72 11.56
C GLY A 258 -18.09 37.21 11.48
N ASP A 259 -17.30 37.11 12.55
CA ASP A 259 -15.90 37.60 12.57
C ASP A 259 -14.88 36.64 11.91
N ASN A 260 -15.28 35.40 11.60
CA ASN A 260 -14.38 34.42 11.01
C ASN A 260 -14.15 34.72 9.52
N LYS A 261 -12.91 35.07 9.18
CA LYS A 261 -12.43 35.17 7.80
C LYS A 261 -11.54 33.97 7.52
N PRO A 262 -12.06 32.87 6.93
CA PRO A 262 -11.27 31.68 6.67
C PRO A 262 -10.16 31.98 5.66
N SER A 263 -9.05 31.25 5.73
CA SER A 263 -7.99 31.35 4.73
C SER A 263 -8.46 30.83 3.38
N GLU A 264 -7.84 31.31 2.30
CA GLU A 264 -8.12 30.86 0.93
C GLU A 264 -7.96 29.33 0.81
N ASP A 265 -6.90 28.76 1.40
CA ASP A 265 -6.70 27.30 1.46
C ASP A 265 -7.85 26.53 2.12
N ALA A 266 -8.53 27.13 3.12
CA ALA A 266 -9.69 26.51 3.75
C ALA A 266 -10.91 26.56 2.82
N ILE A 267 -11.09 27.66 2.09
CA ILE A 267 -12.15 27.81 1.09
C ILE A 267 -11.94 26.80 -0.04
N ASP A 268 -10.73 26.67 -0.57
CA ASP A 268 -10.40 25.75 -1.65
C ASP A 268 -10.64 24.29 -1.27
N ARG A 269 -10.32 23.90 -0.03
CA ARG A 269 -10.65 22.57 0.49
C ARG A 269 -12.15 22.28 0.47
N VAL A 270 -12.98 23.27 0.83
CA VAL A 270 -14.44 23.15 0.79
C VAL A 270 -14.95 23.08 -0.64
N VAL A 271 -14.47 23.95 -1.53
CA VAL A 271 -14.85 23.97 -2.96
C VAL A 271 -14.46 22.66 -3.63
N SER A 272 -13.25 22.15 -3.37
CA SER A 272 -12.80 20.84 -3.87
C SER A 272 -13.73 19.70 -3.42
N LYS A 273 -14.18 19.71 -2.16
CA LYS A 273 -15.17 18.74 -1.66
C LYS A 273 -16.50 18.86 -2.40
N ILE A 274 -17.01 20.08 -2.57
CA ILE A 274 -18.29 20.33 -3.24
C ILE A 274 -18.24 19.80 -4.68
N ASN A 275 -17.17 20.08 -5.42
CA ASN A 275 -17.00 19.58 -6.78
C ASN A 275 -16.97 18.04 -6.83
N LYS A 276 -16.24 17.40 -5.90
CA LYS A 276 -16.25 15.92 -5.77
C LYS A 276 -17.64 15.37 -5.47
N ASP A 277 -18.46 16.07 -4.70
CA ASP A 277 -19.81 15.63 -4.36
C ASP A 277 -20.78 15.82 -5.53
N ILE A 278 -20.61 16.87 -6.33
CA ILE A 278 -21.31 17.07 -7.61
C ILE A 278 -21.00 15.91 -8.56
N ASP A 279 -19.71 15.54 -8.69
CA ASP A 279 -19.28 14.42 -9.55
C ASP A 279 -19.83 13.06 -9.08
N LYS A 280 -19.87 12.81 -7.76
CA LYS A 280 -20.49 11.60 -7.22
C LYS A 280 -21.99 11.58 -7.49
N LYS A 281 -22.66 12.73 -7.42
CA LYS A 281 -24.10 12.85 -7.69
C LYS A 281 -24.42 12.60 -9.16
N SER A 282 -23.62 13.12 -10.09
CA SER A 282 -23.80 12.88 -11.52
C SER A 282 -23.60 11.40 -11.88
N LYS A 283 -22.64 10.72 -11.23
CA LYS A 283 -22.34 9.29 -11.40
C LYS A 283 -23.27 8.33 -10.64
N PHE A 284 -24.27 8.84 -9.90
CA PHE A 284 -25.18 7.99 -9.12
C PHE A 284 -26.09 7.12 -10.00
N SER A 285 -26.55 7.65 -11.13
CA SER A 285 -27.28 6.90 -12.14
C SER A 285 -26.33 6.48 -13.25
N ARG A 286 -26.06 5.18 -13.39
CA ARG A 286 -25.14 4.63 -14.40
C ARG A 286 -25.94 3.83 -15.44
N LYS A 287 -25.59 3.96 -16.73
CA LYS A 287 -26.13 3.10 -17.79
C LYS A 287 -25.64 1.67 -17.53
N ARG A 288 -26.55 0.69 -17.59
CA ARG A 288 -26.17 -0.72 -17.49
C ARG A 288 -25.74 -1.21 -18.88
N PRO A 289 -24.62 -1.95 -18.99
CA PRO A 289 -24.11 -2.40 -20.29
C PRO A 289 -25.05 -3.40 -20.99
N ASN A 290 -25.72 -4.27 -20.23
CA ASN A 290 -26.61 -5.31 -20.74
C ASN A 290 -27.93 -4.79 -21.35
N GLU A 291 -28.14 -3.48 -21.43
CA GLU A 291 -29.36 -2.90 -22.00
C GLU A 291 -29.37 -2.89 -23.54
N ASP A 292 -28.22 -3.08 -24.19
CA ASP A 292 -28.09 -3.00 -25.66
C ASP A 292 -28.05 -4.40 -26.34
N GLU A 293 -27.99 -5.51 -25.58
CA GLU A 293 -27.79 -6.88 -26.10
C GLU A 293 -29.09 -7.73 -26.19
N GLY A 294 -30.27 -7.11 -26.00
CA GLY A 294 -31.56 -7.82 -26.00
C GLY A 294 -32.49 -7.43 -27.14
N ASP A 295 -33.59 -8.19 -27.28
CA ASP A 295 -34.67 -7.87 -28.23
C ASP A 295 -35.21 -6.46 -28.01
N ILE A 296 -35.17 -5.66 -29.08
CA ILE A 296 -35.58 -4.25 -29.04
C ILE A 296 -37.12 -4.19 -29.05
N THR A 297 -37.71 -3.99 -27.87
CA THR A 297 -39.16 -3.88 -27.67
C THR A 297 -39.70 -2.45 -27.79
N TYR A 298 -38.87 -1.48 -28.20
CA TYR A 298 -39.20 -0.05 -28.18
C TYR A 298 -38.84 0.65 -29.50
N ILE A 299 -39.59 1.70 -29.83
CA ILE A 299 -39.37 2.52 -31.04
C ILE A 299 -38.59 3.82 -30.70
N ASN A 300 -38.79 4.38 -29.51
CA ASN A 300 -38.13 5.61 -29.06
C ASN A 300 -37.58 5.47 -27.63
N GLU A 301 -36.72 6.40 -27.20
CA GLU A 301 -36.08 6.35 -25.87
C GLU A 301 -37.09 6.48 -24.72
N HIS A 302 -38.15 7.27 -24.90
CA HIS A 302 -39.22 7.40 -23.90
C HIS A 302 -39.97 6.08 -23.69
N ASN A 303 -40.22 5.35 -24.78
CA ASN A 303 -40.84 4.03 -24.79
C ASN A 303 -39.89 3.01 -24.16
N ARG A 304 -38.58 3.08 -24.41
CA ARG A 304 -37.57 2.25 -23.71
C ARG A 304 -37.64 2.41 -22.19
N VAL A 305 -37.66 3.65 -21.71
CA VAL A 305 -37.76 3.95 -20.27
C VAL A 305 -39.11 3.51 -19.70
N PHE A 306 -40.19 3.66 -20.47
CA PHE A 306 -41.52 3.20 -20.09
C PHE A 306 -41.59 1.67 -19.99
N ASN A 307 -41.16 0.94 -21.02
CA ASN A 307 -41.09 -0.52 -21.01
C ASN A 307 -40.20 -1.04 -19.87
N LYS A 308 -39.08 -0.37 -19.58
CA LYS A 308 -38.23 -0.69 -18.42
C LYS A 308 -38.92 -0.42 -17.07
N LYS A 309 -39.83 0.57 -17.00
CA LYS A 309 -40.67 0.79 -15.82
C LYS A 309 -41.67 -0.36 -15.68
N ILE A 310 -42.38 -0.72 -16.75
CA ILE A 310 -43.33 -1.85 -16.75
C ILE A 310 -42.62 -3.15 -16.36
N ALA A 311 -41.45 -3.42 -16.95
CA ALA A 311 -40.68 -4.62 -16.67
C ALA A 311 -40.34 -4.77 -15.17
N ARG A 312 -39.96 -3.67 -14.50
CA ARG A 312 -39.66 -3.70 -13.06
C ARG A 312 -40.84 -4.14 -12.17
N TYR A 313 -42.07 -3.87 -12.58
CA TYR A 313 -43.26 -4.20 -11.78
C TYR A 313 -43.93 -5.51 -12.23
N TYR A 314 -43.99 -5.77 -13.53
CA TYR A 314 -44.82 -6.82 -14.10
C TYR A 314 -44.06 -8.08 -14.53
N ASP A 315 -42.75 -8.01 -14.79
CA ASP A 315 -41.99 -9.18 -15.26
C ASP A 315 -42.04 -10.36 -14.30
N LYS A 316 -42.11 -10.08 -12.99
CA LYS A 316 -42.27 -11.12 -11.96
C LYS A 316 -43.56 -11.94 -12.16
N TYR A 317 -44.61 -11.34 -12.70
CA TYR A 317 -45.91 -11.96 -12.89
C TYR A 317 -46.15 -12.44 -14.34
N THR A 318 -45.46 -11.87 -15.32
CA THR A 318 -45.63 -12.19 -16.75
C THR A 318 -44.53 -13.10 -17.32
N ALA A 319 -43.66 -13.65 -16.47
CA ALA A 319 -42.55 -14.51 -16.88
C ALA A 319 -43.02 -15.73 -17.67
N GLU A 320 -44.10 -16.39 -17.23
CA GLU A 320 -44.68 -17.55 -17.90
C GLU A 320 -45.23 -17.19 -19.28
N ILE A 321 -45.96 -16.08 -19.38
CA ILE A 321 -46.50 -15.57 -20.64
C ILE A 321 -45.38 -15.27 -21.63
N ARG A 322 -44.29 -14.64 -21.18
CA ARG A 322 -43.10 -14.36 -22.01
C ARG A 322 -42.44 -15.65 -22.49
N ALA A 323 -42.23 -16.62 -21.61
CA ALA A 323 -41.66 -17.92 -21.98
C ALA A 323 -42.55 -18.69 -22.98
N SER A 324 -43.89 -18.58 -22.86
CA SER A 324 -44.83 -19.17 -23.82
C SER A 324 -44.75 -18.49 -25.19
N PHE A 325 -44.57 -17.18 -25.26
CA PHE A 325 -44.32 -16.47 -26.53
C PHE A 325 -43.01 -16.91 -27.16
N GLU A 326 -41.94 -17.04 -26.38
CA GLU A 326 -40.63 -17.52 -26.86
C GLU A 326 -40.67 -19.00 -27.29
N ARG A 327 -41.54 -19.82 -26.66
CA ARG A 327 -41.78 -21.23 -27.04
C ARG A 327 -42.74 -21.39 -28.24
N GLY A 328 -43.32 -20.30 -28.76
CA GLY A 328 -44.23 -20.36 -29.91
C GLY A 328 -45.68 -20.68 -29.56
N THR A 329 -46.21 -20.08 -28.48
CA THR A 329 -47.64 -20.10 -28.09
C THR A 329 -48.26 -21.47 -27.84
N ALA A 330 -47.44 -22.51 -27.65
CA ALA A 330 -47.91 -23.81 -27.16
C ALA A 330 -48.18 -23.71 -25.65
N LEU A 331 -49.46 -23.83 -25.28
CA LEU A 331 -49.94 -23.90 -23.89
C LEU A 331 -49.43 -25.16 -23.18
#